data_AF-A0A1Z9FCV7-F1
#
_entry.id   AF-A0A1Z9FCV7-F1
#
_cell.length_a   1.000
_cell.length_b   1.000
_cell.length_c   1.000
_cell.angle_alpha   90.00
_cell.angle_beta   90.00
_cell.angle_gamma   90.00
#
_symmetry.space_group_name_H-M   'P 1'
#
loop_
_entity.id
_entity.type
_entity.pdbx_description
1 polymer ?
#
loop_
_entity_poly.entity_id
_entity_poly.type
_entity_poly.pdbx_seq_one_letter_code
_entity_poly.pdbx_strand_id
1 'polypeptide(L)' 'MIKVLLCFIIKAYQYTVSPLLGNNCRFYPTCSNYAIEALKKYTLFRAVKLITVRVLRCNPWGGSGVDMLPDENVKNKD' A
#
# COMPACT_ATOMS: atom_id res chain seq x y z
N MET A 1 -0.73 14.65 11.43
CA MET A 1 0.72 14.86 11.18
C MET A 1 1.45 13.58 10.77
N ILE A 2 1.53 12.54 11.61
CA ILE A 2 2.33 11.32 11.32
C ILE A 2 1.98 10.64 9.98
N LYS A 3 0.69 10.48 9.65
CA LYS A 3 0.26 9.87 8.37
C LYS A 3 0.81 10.59 7.13
N VAL A 4 0.92 11.92 7.19
CA VAL A 4 1.42 12.75 6.09
C VAL A 4 2.92 12.54 5.91
N LEU A 5 3.66 12.43 7.03
CA LEU A 5 5.09 12.12 7.01
C LEU A 5 5.37 10.75 6.35
N LEU A 6 4.61 9.71 6.73
CA LEU A 6 4.75 8.39 6.10
C LEU A 6 4.43 8.44 4.60
N CYS A 7 3.36 9.14 4.22
CA CYS A 7 2.99 9.33 2.82
C CYS A 7 4.10 10.02 2.02
N PHE A 8 4.77 11.00 2.64
CA PHE A 8 5.88 11.74 2.03
C PHE A 8 7.13 10.85 1.84
N ILE A 9 7.47 10.03 2.83
CA ILE A 9 8.60 9.08 2.74
C ILE A 9 8.35 8.07 1.62
N ILE A 10 7.13 7.53 1.53
CA ILE A 10 6.75 6.57 0.47
C ILE A 10 6.83 7.23 -0.91
N LYS A 11 6.37 8.48 -1.05
CA LYS A 11 6.49 9.24 -2.30
C LYS A 11 7.94 9.59 -2.64
N ALA A 12 8.77 9.97 -1.67
CA ALA A 12 10.18 10.25 -1.86
C ALA A 12 10.91 8.99 -2.34
N TYR A 13 10.64 7.83 -1.73
CA TYR A 13 11.13 6.53 -2.17
C TYR A 13 10.65 6.20 -3.59
N GLN A 14 9.38 6.45 -3.90
CA GLN A 14 8.86 6.24 -5.25
C GLN A 14 9.59 7.14 -6.26
N TYR A 15 9.87 8.39 -5.95
CA TYR A 15 10.53 9.30 -6.88
C TYR A 15 12.00 8.97 -7.11
N THR A 16 12.70 8.43 -6.11
CA THR A 16 14.12 8.08 -6.21
C THR A 16 14.35 6.67 -6.73
N VAL A 17 13.51 5.71 -6.34
CA VAL A 17 13.67 4.28 -6.68
C VAL A 17 12.84 3.85 -7.87
N SER A 18 11.65 4.43 -8.12
CA SER A 18 10.82 4.05 -9.28
C SER A 18 11.51 4.21 -10.64
N PRO A 19 12.35 5.23 -10.92
CA PRO A 19 13.06 5.31 -12.20
C PRO A 19 14.17 4.25 -12.33
N LEU A 20 14.74 3.76 -11.22
CA LEU A 20 15.76 2.70 -11.25
C LEU A 20 15.19 1.28 -11.24
N LEU A 21 14.02 1.08 -10.62
CA LEU A 21 13.45 -0.25 -10.38
C LEU A 21 12.33 -0.61 -11.35
N GLY A 22 11.78 0.34 -12.12
CA GLY A 22 10.62 0.09 -12.98
C GLY A 22 9.36 -0.35 -12.19
N ASN A 23 8.25 -0.61 -12.89
CA ASN A 23 7.00 -1.09 -12.28
C ASN A 23 7.13 -2.56 -11.82
N ASN A 24 7.94 -2.81 -10.78
CA ASN A 24 8.11 -4.13 -10.15
C ASN A 24 6.94 -4.53 -9.23
N CYS A 25 5.94 -3.67 -9.07
CA CYS A 25 4.71 -4.04 -8.38
C CYS A 25 3.95 -5.07 -9.22
N ARG A 26 3.91 -6.32 -8.74
CA ARG A 26 3.19 -7.43 -9.39
C ARG A 26 1.66 -7.34 -9.25
N PHE A 27 1.21 -6.27 -8.62
CA PHE A 27 -0.07 -6.13 -7.98
C PHE A 27 -0.63 -4.74 -8.30
N TYR A 28 -1.90 -4.68 -8.70
CA TYR A 28 -2.60 -3.44 -9.04
C TYR A 28 -3.67 -3.12 -7.99
N PRO A 29 -3.78 -1.86 -7.52
CA PRO A 29 -2.85 -0.74 -7.73
C PRO A 29 -1.49 -0.99 -7.04
N THR A 30 -0.47 -0.20 -7.38
CA THR A 30 0.90 -0.39 -6.87
C THR A 30 0.95 -0.35 -5.33
N CYS A 31 1.96 -0.98 -4.73
CA CYS A 31 2.13 -1.01 -3.26
C CYS A 31 2.17 0.39 -2.64
N SER A 32 2.76 1.37 -3.33
CA SER A 32 2.78 2.78 -2.92
C SER A 32 1.39 3.40 -2.95
N ASN A 33 0.62 3.19 -4.02
CA ASN A 33 -0.74 3.73 -4.13
C ASN A 33 -1.68 3.09 -3.09
N TYR A 34 -1.57 1.77 -2.91
CA TYR A 34 -2.27 1.02 -1.86
C TYR A 34 -1.94 1.59 -0.48
N ALA A 35 -0.68 1.93 -0.21
CA ALA A 35 -0.30 2.53 1.06
C ALA A 35 -0.88 3.92 1.30
N ILE A 36 -0.91 4.75 0.26
CA ILE A 36 -1.51 6.09 0.35
C ILE A 36 -3.01 5.99 0.61
N GLU A 37 -3.73 5.14 -0.12
CA GLU A 37 -5.16 4.92 0.12
C GLU A 37 -5.43 4.30 1.49
N ALA A 38 -4.60 3.35 1.94
CA ALA A 38 -4.76 2.72 3.24
C ALA A 38 -4.59 3.72 4.38
N LEU A 39 -3.60 4.62 4.28
CA LEU A 39 -3.38 5.69 5.27
C LEU A 39 -4.53 6.71 5.30
N LYS A 40 -5.18 6.95 4.15
CA LYS A 40 -6.35 7.82 4.03
C LYS A 40 -7.61 7.17 4.61
N LYS A 41 -7.87 5.90 4.29
CA LYS A 41 -9.10 5.18 4.63
C LYS A 41 -9.09 4.60 6.04
N TYR A 42 -7.95 4.06 6.50
CA TYR A 42 -7.85 3.35 7.76
C TYR A 42 -7.07 4.11 8.86
N THR A 43 -7.16 3.62 10.10
CA THR A 43 -6.28 4.06 11.19
C THR A 43 -4.83 3.63 10.92
N LEU A 44 -3.85 4.35 11.49
CA LEU A 44 -2.42 4.13 11.20
C LEU A 44 -1.98 2.68 11.40
N PHE A 45 -2.40 2.04 12.50
CA PHE A 45 -2.09 0.64 12.80
C PHE A 45 -2.67 -0.33 11.76
N ARG A 46 -3.94 -0.16 11.37
CA ARG A 46 -4.58 -1.01 10.34
C ARG A 46 -3.94 -0.79 8.98
N ALA A 47 -3.69 0.46 8.62
CA ALA A 47 -3.03 0.83 7.36
C ALA A 47 -1.65 0.17 7.28
N VAL A 48 -0.80 0.35 8.30
CA VAL A 48 0.55 -0.23 8.33
C VAL A 48 0.49 -1.75 8.22
N LYS A 49 -0.40 -2.43 8.96
CA LYS A 49 -0.54 -3.90 8.86
C LYS A 49 -0.88 -4.35 7.43
N LEU A 50 -1.87 -3.71 6.79
CA LEU A 50 -2.28 -4.04 5.42
C LEU A 50 -1.15 -3.80 4.41
N ILE A 51 -0.46 -2.66 4.53
CA ILE A 51 0.67 -2.28 3.66
C ILE A 51 1.81 -3.28 3.81
N THR A 52 2.23 -3.60 5.03
CA THR A 52 3.35 -4.50 5.28
C THR A 52 3.08 -5.88 4.72
N VAL A 53 1.89 -6.44 4.94
CA VAL A 53 1.49 -7.73 4.36
C VAL A 53 1.51 -7.68 2.84
N ARG A 54 1.02 -6.59 2.24
CA ARG A 54 1.00 -6.39 0.78
C ARG A 54 2.41 -6.35 0.19
N VAL A 55 3.31 -5.59 0.80
CA VAL A 55 4.72 -5.47 0.39
C VAL A 55 5.43 -6.81 0.50
N LEU A 56 5.22 -7.54 1.60
CA LEU A 56 5.79 -8.88 1.78
C LEU A 56 5.31 -9.88 0.72
N ARG A 57 4.06 -9.77 0.27
CA ARG A 57 3.51 -10.60 -0.82
C ARG A 57 3.98 -10.15 -2.21
N CYS A 58 4.44 -8.90 -2.35
CA CYS A 58 4.93 -8.34 -3.61
C CYS A 58 6.39 -8.75 -3.87
N ASN A 59 6.62 -10.06 -3.98
CA ASN A 59 7.91 -10.64 -4.33
C ASN A 59 7.75 -11.56 -5.56
N PRO A 60 8.83 -11.92 -6.29
CA PRO A 60 8.73 -12.72 -7.52
C PRO A 60 8.24 -14.16 -7.30
N TRP A 61 8.30 -14.69 -6.08
CA TRP A 61 7.66 -15.96 -5.68
C TRP A 61 6.26 -15.77 -5.08
N GLY A 62 5.78 -14.53 -5.02
CA GLY A 62 4.48 -14.15 -4.50
C GLY A 62 3.41 -14.14 -5.58
N GLY A 63 2.20 -13.74 -5.18
CA GLY A 63 1.07 -13.63 -6.09
C GLY A 63 1.16 -12.40 -7.01
N SER A 64 0.27 -12.37 -8.00
CA SER A 64 0.02 -11.21 -8.85
C SER A 64 -1.47 -11.02 -9.05
N GLY A 65 -1.90 -9.79 -9.33
CA GLY A 65 -3.30 -9.50 -9.65
C GLY A 65 -3.80 -8.19 -9.06
N VAL A 66 -5.12 -8.06 -8.93
CA VAL A 66 -5.78 -6.86 -8.42
C VAL A 66 -6.17 -7.09 -6.95
N ASP A 67 -5.75 -6.19 -6.05
CA ASP A 67 -6.16 -6.21 -4.64
C ASP A 67 -6.47 -4.78 -4.23
N MET A 68 -7.76 -4.52 -4.11
CA MET A 68 -8.27 -3.23 -3.69
C MET A 68 -8.38 -3.23 -2.17
N LEU A 69 -8.22 -2.06 -1.56
CA LEU A 69 -8.47 -1.92 -0.14
C LEU A 69 -9.93 -2.27 0.17
N PRO A 70 -10.20 -3.10 1.18
CA PRO A 70 -11.57 -3.37 1.58
C PRO A 70 -12.30 -2.06 1.91
N ASP A 71 -13.60 -2.01 1.66
CA ASP A 71 -14.43 -0.90 2.13
C ASP A 71 -14.67 -1.03 3.63
N GLU A 72 -14.30 0.02 4.39
CA GLU A 72 -14.52 0.05 5.84
C GLU A 72 -16.02 -0.01 6.19
N ASN A 73 -16.89 0.38 5.25
CA ASN A 73 -18.35 0.31 5.35
C ASN A 73 -18.92 -1.13 5.38
N VAL A 74 -18.10 -2.17 5.23
CA VAL A 74 -18.56 -3.58 5.29
C VAL A 74 -18.36 -4.20 6.69
N LYS A 75 -17.76 -3.47 7.65
CA LYS A 75 -17.51 -3.98 9.02
C LYS A 75 -18.57 -3.56 10.05
N ASN A 76 -19.79 -3.31 9.60
CA ASN A 76 -20.94 -3.20 10.49
C ASN A 76 -22.04 -4.14 9.97
N LYS A 77 -21.76 -5.44 10.09
CA LYS A 77 -22.76 -6.49 10.03
C LYS A 77 -22.38 -7.51 11.10
N ASP A 78 -23.13 -7.40 12.18
CA ASP A 78 -23.41 -8.38 13.24
C ASP A 78 -22.31 -8.65 14.28
#